data_AF-A0A928KH62-F1
#
_entry.id   AF-A0A928KH62-F1
#
_cell.length_a   1.000
_cell.length_b   1.000
_cell.length_c   1.000
_cell.angle_alpha   90.00
_cell.angle_beta   90.00
_cell.angle_gamma   90.00
#
_symmetry.space_group_name_H-M   'P 1'
#
loop_
_entity.id
_entity.type
_entity.pdbx_description
1 polymer ?
#
loop_
_entity_poly.entity_id
_entity_poly.type
_entity_poly.pdbx_seq_one_letter_code
_entity_poly.pdbx_strand_id
1 'polypeptide(L)'
;MKKNHTFAVTTILIALLIMLSGCTIRISDKFDTTKPDKETVVLNERQKKILRKTDLPTDYDELTYTQKKAIVAMEEMLQYADEKYNDTFCYEGYVAKGPLEEEHMYAYPKGKSHLVFTITRTEDGFEDNYMTKAVHNDFILYLKELFEPINNGSKIYLFIDTIGRVDLEEIPTDYSEFDGNISFNLTLMVDGATCTEEQIIELQNRVANTLIEHKLYGRIQFVLLEEGCYEELNSYTYTQFLANQNYTYRERVYLSSKGIKIYE
;
A
#
# COMPACT_ATOMS: atom_id res chain seq x y z
N MET A 1 35.12 -8.91 1.84
CA MET A 1 34.79 -7.77 0.96
C MET A 1 33.39 -7.97 0.42
N LYS A 2 32.47 -7.10 0.86
CA LYS A 2 31.04 -7.12 0.53
C LYS A 2 30.84 -6.84 -0.97
N LYS A 3 30.07 -7.67 -1.66
CA LYS A 3 29.41 -7.30 -2.91
C LYS A 3 27.95 -7.03 -2.57
N ASN A 4 27.59 -5.75 -2.61
CA ASN A 4 26.22 -5.30 -2.43
C ASN A 4 25.45 -5.61 -3.72
N HIS A 5 24.46 -6.50 -3.63
CA HIS A 5 23.41 -6.61 -4.64
C HIS A 5 22.36 -5.53 -4.31
N THR A 6 22.50 -4.36 -4.93
CA THR A 6 21.45 -3.35 -4.91
C THR A 6 20.49 -3.67 -6.05
N PHE A 7 19.27 -4.03 -5.67
CA PHE A 7 18.10 -4.19 -6.53
C PHE A 7 17.96 -2.99 -7.48
N ALA A 8 18.16 -3.23 -8.77
CA ALA A 8 17.82 -2.30 -9.83
C ALA A 8 16.50 -2.77 -10.45
N VAL A 9 15.39 -2.26 -9.92
CA VAL A 9 14.10 -2.27 -10.62
C VAL A 9 13.54 -0.86 -10.52
N THR A 10 13.88 -0.02 -11.49
CA THR A 10 13.32 1.32 -11.63
C THR A 10 13.42 1.70 -13.10
N THR A 11 12.41 1.32 -13.89
CA THR A 11 12.25 1.83 -15.25
C THR A 11 10.77 1.78 -15.66
N ILE A 12 10.12 2.94 -15.56
CA ILE A 12 9.26 3.59 -16.56
C ILE A 12 8.22 2.72 -17.28
N LEU A 13 6.94 3.03 -17.05
CA LEU A 13 5.84 2.68 -17.95
C LEU A 13 4.96 3.91 -18.23
N ILE A 14 5.55 4.90 -18.92
CA ILE A 14 4.81 5.94 -19.69
C ILE A 14 4.68 5.50 -21.17
N ALA A 15 4.89 4.22 -21.49
CA ALA A 15 4.78 3.71 -22.84
C ALA A 15 4.02 2.38 -22.85
N LEU A 16 2.70 2.43 -23.09
CA LEU A 16 1.92 1.51 -23.94
C LEU A 16 0.40 1.69 -23.72
N LEU A 17 -0.18 2.80 -24.21
CA LEU A 17 -1.60 2.84 -24.64
C LEU A 17 -1.77 3.82 -25.83
N ILE A 18 -0.85 3.75 -26.79
CA ILE A 18 -1.09 4.27 -28.15
C ILE A 18 -1.04 3.08 -29.09
N MET A 19 -2.19 2.44 -29.33
CA MET A 19 -2.47 1.80 -30.62
C MET A 19 -3.99 1.72 -30.87
N LEU A 20 -4.39 2.49 -31.88
CA LEU A 20 -5.43 2.18 -32.88
C LEU A 20 -6.91 2.25 -32.48
N SER A 21 -7.43 3.47 -32.59
CA SER A 21 -8.68 3.69 -33.34
C SER A 21 -8.49 4.86 -34.30
N GLY A 22 -7.93 4.53 -35.47
CA GLY A 22 -8.05 5.37 -36.65
C GLY A 22 -9.51 5.41 -37.11
N CYS A 23 -10.24 6.41 -36.65
CA CYS A 23 -11.37 6.97 -37.37
C CYS A 23 -11.04 8.43 -37.66
N THR A 24 -10.72 8.72 -38.92
CA THR A 24 -10.75 10.08 -39.46
C THR A 24 -12.17 10.63 -39.33
N ILE A 25 -12.45 11.32 -38.23
CA ILE A 25 -13.62 12.19 -38.13
C ILE A 25 -13.21 13.53 -38.72
N ARG A 26 -13.72 13.81 -39.94
CA ARG A 26 -13.78 15.17 -40.48
C ARG A 26 -14.76 15.96 -39.63
N ILE A 27 -14.25 16.76 -38.69
CA ILE A 27 -15.07 17.78 -38.02
C ILE A 27 -15.15 18.97 -38.99
N SER A 28 -16.36 19.22 -39.47
CA SER A 28 -16.73 20.37 -40.27
C SER A 28 -16.44 21.67 -39.54
N ASP A 29 -15.91 22.64 -40.28
CA ASP A 29 -15.65 24.02 -39.88
C ASP A 29 -16.82 24.67 -39.15
N LYS A 30 -16.55 25.08 -37.90
CA LYS A 30 -17.00 26.34 -37.28
C LYS A 30 -16.32 26.49 -35.92
N PHE A 31 -15.05 26.87 -35.93
CA PHE A 31 -14.41 27.46 -34.75
C PHE A 31 -14.82 28.93 -34.70
N ASP A 32 -15.73 29.23 -33.79
CA ASP A 32 -16.02 30.58 -33.35
C ASP A 32 -14.75 31.12 -32.67
N THR A 33 -14.11 32.09 -33.33
CA THR A 33 -12.88 32.73 -32.87
C THR A 33 -13.21 33.76 -31.79
N THR A 34 -13.50 33.28 -30.59
CA THR A 34 -13.29 34.07 -29.38
C THR A 34 -12.14 33.40 -28.62
N LYS A 35 -10.92 33.90 -28.84
CA LYS A 35 -9.75 33.54 -28.02
C LYS A 35 -10.08 33.92 -26.58
N PRO A 36 -10.22 32.98 -25.63
CA PRO A 36 -9.95 33.35 -24.25
C PRO A 36 -8.47 33.73 -24.20
N ASP A 37 -8.13 34.80 -23.47
CA ASP A 37 -6.75 35.18 -23.23
C ASP A 37 -5.94 33.93 -22.89
N LYS A 38 -4.81 33.71 -23.61
CA LYS A 38 -3.89 32.63 -23.32
C LYS A 38 -3.34 32.87 -21.91
N GLU A 39 -3.99 32.32 -20.91
CA GLU A 39 -3.43 32.24 -19.58
C GLU A 39 -2.15 31.39 -19.70
N THR A 40 -1.00 32.04 -19.65
CA THR A 40 0.30 31.37 -19.74
C THR A 40 0.47 30.56 -18.47
N VAL A 41 0.27 29.25 -18.56
CA VAL A 41 0.51 28.33 -17.44
C VAL A 41 2.00 28.32 -17.13
N VAL A 42 2.36 28.79 -15.94
CA VAL A 42 3.75 28.78 -15.47
C VAL A 42 3.95 27.55 -14.59
N LEU A 43 4.80 26.63 -15.05
CA LEU A 43 5.16 25.45 -14.28
C LEU A 43 5.94 25.83 -13.01
N ASN A 44 5.55 25.24 -11.89
CA ASN A 44 6.31 25.38 -10.66
C ASN A 44 7.59 24.50 -10.68
N GLU A 45 8.49 24.68 -9.72
CA GLU A 45 9.76 23.93 -9.69
C GLU A 45 9.57 22.42 -9.47
N ARG A 46 8.51 21.99 -8.78
CA ARG A 46 8.18 20.58 -8.57
C ARG A 46 7.80 19.93 -9.89
N GLN A 47 6.92 20.56 -10.67
CA GLN A 47 6.53 20.11 -12.01
C GLN A 47 7.73 20.07 -12.95
N LYS A 48 8.58 21.11 -12.98
CA LYS A 48 9.81 21.11 -13.78
C LYS A 48 10.75 19.97 -13.38
N LYS A 49 10.87 19.66 -12.08
CA LYS A 49 11.67 18.53 -11.60
C LYS A 49 11.11 17.19 -12.09
N ILE A 50 9.78 17.03 -12.10
CA ILE A 50 9.12 15.83 -12.63
C ILE A 50 9.43 15.68 -14.12
N LEU A 51 9.26 16.75 -14.92
CA LEU A 51 9.54 16.75 -16.36
C LEU A 51 11.01 16.43 -16.67
N ARG A 52 11.95 16.97 -15.90
CA ARG A 52 13.38 16.62 -16.03
C ARG A 52 13.67 15.16 -15.68
N LYS A 53 12.99 14.57 -14.70
CA LYS A 53 13.14 13.14 -14.34
C LYS A 53 12.65 12.22 -15.46
N THR A 54 11.78 12.72 -16.35
CA THR A 54 11.20 11.96 -17.47
C THR A 54 11.69 12.41 -18.84
N ASP A 55 12.79 13.18 -18.90
CA ASP A 55 13.38 13.73 -20.13
C ASP A 55 12.39 14.53 -21.02
N LEU A 56 11.45 15.22 -20.38
CA LEU A 56 10.48 16.09 -21.05
C LEU A 56 10.87 17.57 -20.99
N PRO A 57 10.43 18.39 -21.97
CA PRO A 57 10.61 19.84 -21.94
C PRO A 57 10.07 20.47 -20.67
N THR A 58 10.77 21.48 -20.13
CA THR A 58 10.30 22.27 -18.97
C THR A 58 9.59 23.56 -19.38
N ASP A 59 9.52 23.86 -20.67
CA ASP A 59 8.59 24.86 -21.20
C ASP A 59 7.23 24.19 -21.37
N TYR A 60 6.19 24.76 -20.75
CA TYR A 60 4.84 24.23 -20.85
C TYR A 60 4.38 24.18 -22.31
N ASP A 61 4.70 25.19 -23.13
CA ASP A 61 4.20 25.26 -24.49
C ASP A 61 4.79 24.18 -25.42
N GLU A 62 5.96 23.64 -25.07
CA GLU A 62 6.62 22.54 -25.76
C GLU A 62 6.02 21.15 -25.41
N LEU A 63 5.17 21.07 -24.38
CA LEU A 63 4.49 19.83 -24.01
C LEU A 63 3.32 19.54 -24.95
N THR A 64 3.14 18.25 -25.27
CA THR A 64 1.92 17.76 -25.93
C THR A 64 0.69 17.99 -25.05
N TYR A 65 -0.50 18.00 -25.65
CA TYR A 65 -1.76 18.15 -24.91
C TYR A 65 -1.91 17.15 -23.76
N THR A 66 -1.54 15.88 -23.97
CA THR A 66 -1.62 14.84 -22.94
C THR A 66 -0.60 15.07 -21.82
N GLN A 67 0.62 15.49 -22.15
CA GLN A 67 1.65 15.82 -21.15
C GLN A 67 1.25 17.04 -20.30
N LYS A 68 0.66 18.06 -20.93
CA LYS A 68 0.09 19.23 -20.23
C LYS A 68 -0.96 18.82 -19.20
N LYS A 69 -1.90 17.96 -19.60
CA LYS A 69 -2.92 17.43 -18.68
C LYS A 69 -2.29 16.63 -17.53
N ALA A 70 -1.36 15.73 -17.85
CA ALA A 70 -0.72 14.87 -16.86
C ALA A 70 0.07 15.68 -15.82
N ILE A 71 0.86 16.68 -16.23
CA ILE A 71 1.69 17.44 -15.29
C ILE A 71 0.87 18.36 -14.37
N VAL A 72 -0.29 18.82 -14.82
CA VAL A 72 -1.25 19.54 -13.97
C VAL A 72 -1.87 18.58 -12.97
N ALA A 73 -2.37 17.43 -13.43
CA ALA A 73 -2.99 16.43 -12.57
C ALA A 73 -2.05 15.87 -11.50
N MET A 74 -0.79 15.59 -11.84
CA MET A 74 0.23 15.15 -10.87
C MET A 74 0.42 16.20 -9.77
N GLU A 75 0.41 17.49 -10.11
CA GLU A 75 0.57 18.56 -9.12
C GLU A 75 -0.67 18.67 -8.22
N GLU A 76 -1.88 18.54 -8.75
CA GLU A 76 -3.12 18.49 -7.96
C GLU A 76 -3.10 17.32 -6.97
N MET A 77 -2.70 16.13 -7.40
CA MET A 77 -2.60 14.95 -6.53
C MET A 77 -1.55 15.13 -5.43
N LEU A 78 -0.40 15.75 -5.74
CA LEU A 78 0.62 16.05 -4.74
C LEU A 78 0.15 17.11 -3.74
N GLN A 79 -0.54 18.16 -4.20
CA GLN A 79 -1.10 19.19 -3.32
C GLN A 79 -2.16 18.60 -2.38
N TYR A 80 -3.04 17.72 -2.88
CA TYR A 80 -3.97 16.97 -2.05
C TYR A 80 -3.27 16.24 -0.90
N ALA A 81 -2.20 15.50 -1.19
CA ALA A 81 -1.47 14.75 -0.17
C ALA A 81 -0.73 15.70 0.80
N ASP A 82 -0.12 16.76 0.28
CA ASP A 82 0.59 17.76 1.09
C ASP A 82 -0.37 18.42 2.10
N GLU A 83 -1.56 18.80 1.65
CA GLU A 83 -2.58 19.44 2.48
C GLU A 83 -3.18 18.46 3.50
N LYS A 84 -3.52 17.24 3.05
CA LYS A 84 -4.15 16.23 3.90
C LYS A 84 -3.25 15.79 5.06
N TYR A 85 -1.95 15.67 4.83
CA TYR A 85 -0.99 15.15 5.83
C TYR A 85 -0.04 16.20 6.39
N ASN A 86 -0.18 17.47 5.97
CA ASN A 86 0.69 18.57 6.38
C ASN A 86 2.19 18.23 6.25
N ASP A 87 2.56 17.57 5.14
CA ASP A 87 3.94 17.15 4.81
C ASP A 87 4.22 17.44 3.32
N THR A 88 5.45 17.23 2.84
CA THR A 88 5.80 17.38 1.43
C THR A 88 6.00 16.01 0.77
N PHE A 89 5.27 15.77 -0.31
CA PHE A 89 5.33 14.55 -1.08
C PHE A 89 6.07 14.71 -2.42
N CYS A 90 6.67 13.61 -2.86
CA CYS A 90 7.47 13.52 -4.07
C CYS A 90 6.85 12.50 -5.05
N TYR A 91 6.96 12.80 -6.34
CA TYR A 91 6.52 11.96 -7.44
C TYR A 91 7.41 10.72 -7.65
N GLU A 92 6.78 9.57 -7.89
CA GLU A 92 7.46 8.33 -8.31
C GLU A 92 6.94 7.75 -9.63
N GLY A 93 5.64 7.82 -9.91
CA GLY A 93 5.06 7.30 -11.16
C GLY A 93 3.63 7.79 -11.35
N TYR A 94 3.09 7.66 -12.57
CA TYR A 94 1.73 8.11 -12.89
C TYR A 94 1.12 7.28 -14.00
N VAL A 95 -0.18 7.03 -13.87
CA VAL A 95 -1.01 6.31 -14.81
C VAL A 95 -2.23 7.17 -15.16
N ALA A 96 -2.37 7.48 -16.45
CA ALA A 96 -3.52 8.22 -16.94
C ALA A 96 -4.77 7.33 -16.96
N LYS A 97 -5.96 7.93 -16.80
CA LYS A 97 -7.23 7.21 -16.93
C LYS A 97 -7.31 6.45 -18.25
N GLY A 98 -7.59 5.15 -18.15
CA GLY A 98 -7.85 4.26 -19.27
C GLY A 98 -9.26 3.66 -19.21
N PRO A 99 -9.63 2.80 -20.17
CA PRO A 99 -10.93 2.12 -20.15
C PRO A 99 -11.13 1.13 -18.99
N LEU A 100 -10.03 0.66 -18.38
CA LEU A 100 -10.02 -0.38 -17.35
C LEU A 100 -9.35 0.05 -16.04
N GLU A 101 -8.78 1.25 -15.99
CA GLU A 101 -7.96 1.71 -14.88
C GLU A 101 -8.21 3.20 -14.63
N GLU A 102 -8.45 3.55 -13.38
CA GLU A 102 -8.62 4.94 -12.97
C GLU A 102 -7.28 5.67 -12.94
N GLU A 103 -7.33 6.98 -13.10
CA GLU A 103 -6.14 7.83 -13.02
C GLU A 103 -5.54 7.76 -11.61
N HIS A 104 -4.25 7.48 -11.52
CA HIS A 104 -3.56 7.42 -10.24
C HIS A 104 -2.08 7.73 -10.34
N MET A 105 -1.48 8.07 -9.21
CA MET A 105 -0.08 8.44 -9.08
C MET A 105 0.56 7.70 -7.91
N TYR A 106 1.82 7.31 -8.09
CA TYR A 106 2.66 6.82 -7.01
C TYR A 106 3.48 7.98 -6.44
N ALA A 107 3.45 8.12 -5.12
CA ALA A 107 4.17 9.16 -4.39
C ALA A 107 4.86 8.60 -3.15
N TYR A 108 5.76 9.38 -2.57
CA TYR A 108 6.42 9.07 -1.30
C TYR A 108 6.70 10.35 -0.50
N PRO A 109 6.72 10.30 0.85
CA PRO A 109 7.08 11.46 1.66
C PRO A 109 8.53 11.86 1.44
N LYS A 110 8.82 13.16 1.47
CA LYS A 110 10.18 13.67 1.30
C LYS A 110 11.12 13.04 2.33
N GLY A 111 12.19 12.41 1.85
CA GLY A 111 13.17 11.69 2.68
C GLY A 111 12.83 10.23 3.00
N LYS A 112 11.63 9.75 2.63
CA LYS A 112 11.18 8.36 2.85
C LYS A 112 10.81 7.67 1.53
N SER A 113 11.75 7.58 0.59
CA SER A 113 11.49 7.02 -0.75
C SER A 113 11.14 5.53 -0.79
N HIS A 114 11.35 4.79 0.31
CA HIS A 114 10.90 3.41 0.45
C HIS A 114 9.40 3.29 0.76
N LEU A 115 8.77 4.38 1.22
CA LEU A 115 7.36 4.43 1.60
C LEU A 115 6.53 4.96 0.43
N VAL A 116 6.42 4.13 -0.62
CA VAL A 116 5.62 4.45 -1.81
C VAL A 116 4.16 4.10 -1.55
N PHE A 117 3.27 5.04 -1.84
CA PHE A 117 1.82 4.90 -1.76
C PHE A 117 1.16 5.42 -3.04
N THR A 118 -0.14 5.19 -3.16
CA THR A 118 -0.93 5.52 -4.35
C THR A 118 -1.96 6.58 -3.99
N ILE A 119 -2.10 7.58 -4.87
CA ILE A 119 -3.18 8.57 -4.87
C ILE A 119 -4.00 8.34 -6.13
N THR A 120 -5.28 8.06 -5.98
CA THR A 120 -6.21 7.74 -7.07
C THR A 120 -7.24 8.85 -7.19
N ARG A 121 -7.46 9.34 -8.42
CA ARG A 121 -8.56 10.27 -8.70
C ARG A 121 -9.87 9.51 -8.75
N THR A 122 -10.87 10.00 -8.04
CA THR A 122 -12.24 9.48 -8.02
C THR A 122 -13.22 10.52 -8.55
N GLU A 123 -14.50 10.18 -8.65
CA GLU A 123 -15.54 11.15 -9.04
C GLU A 123 -15.70 12.27 -8.00
N ASP A 124 -15.41 11.97 -6.73
CA ASP A 124 -15.59 12.88 -5.58
C ASP A 124 -14.29 13.57 -5.12
N GLY A 125 -13.17 13.38 -5.84
CA GLY A 125 -11.88 14.00 -5.53
C GLY A 125 -10.72 13.01 -5.60
N PHE A 126 -10.04 12.81 -4.48
CA PHE A 126 -8.87 11.93 -4.37
C PHE A 126 -8.97 11.01 -3.16
N GLU A 127 -8.54 9.77 -3.36
CA GLU A 127 -8.32 8.78 -2.31
C GLU A 127 -6.86 8.33 -2.34
N ASP A 128 -6.33 7.92 -1.20
CA ASP A 128 -4.96 7.40 -1.11
C ASP A 128 -4.86 6.27 -0.10
N ASN A 129 -3.75 5.52 -0.17
CA ASN A 129 -3.43 4.46 0.77
C ASN A 129 -2.21 4.77 1.65
N TYR A 130 -1.82 6.04 1.82
CA TYR A 130 -0.63 6.46 2.57
C TYR A 130 -0.63 5.91 3.99
N MET A 131 -1.71 6.13 4.75
CA MET A 131 -1.80 5.70 6.15
C MET A 131 -1.61 4.20 6.31
N THR A 132 -2.18 3.39 5.41
CA THR A 132 -2.01 1.92 5.42
C THR A 132 -0.55 1.50 5.24
N LYS A 133 0.23 2.28 4.47
CA LYS A 133 1.66 2.03 4.27
C LYS A 133 2.47 2.55 5.46
N ALA A 134 2.15 3.74 5.93
CA ALA A 134 2.91 4.44 6.95
C ALA A 134 2.92 3.71 8.29
N VAL A 135 1.77 3.16 8.71
CA VAL A 135 1.63 2.47 10.01
C VAL A 135 2.06 1.00 9.98
N HIS A 136 2.38 0.44 8.81
CA HIS A 136 2.53 -1.02 8.65
C HIS A 136 3.58 -1.63 9.58
N ASN A 137 4.78 -1.04 9.65
CA ASN A 137 5.86 -1.57 10.48
C ASN A 137 5.59 -1.39 11.97
N ASP A 138 5.06 -0.22 12.36
CA ASP A 138 4.72 0.08 13.74
C ASP A 138 3.58 -0.82 14.25
N PHE A 139 2.60 -1.10 13.39
CA PHE A 139 1.53 -2.03 13.72
C PHE A 139 2.03 -3.48 13.87
N ILE A 140 3.03 -3.92 13.09
CA ILE A 140 3.70 -5.21 13.31
C ILE A 140 4.40 -5.25 14.67
N LEU A 141 5.11 -4.18 15.03
CA LEU A 141 5.79 -4.10 16.33
C LEU A 141 4.78 -4.14 17.47
N TYR A 142 3.68 -3.41 17.35
CA TYR A 142 2.59 -3.44 18.30
C TYR A 142 2.01 -4.85 18.49
N LEU A 143 1.68 -5.56 17.40
CA LEU A 143 1.18 -6.93 17.50
C LEU A 143 2.19 -7.88 18.15
N LYS A 144 3.50 -7.70 17.92
CA LYS A 144 4.54 -8.48 18.62
C LYS A 144 4.52 -8.21 20.12
N GLU A 145 4.41 -6.96 20.53
CA GLU A 145 4.33 -6.58 21.94
C GLU A 145 3.08 -7.15 22.61
N LEU A 146 1.94 -7.17 21.91
CA LEU A 146 0.70 -7.80 22.41
C LEU A 146 0.83 -9.32 22.57
N PHE A 147 1.53 -9.99 21.65
CA PHE A 147 1.57 -11.45 21.61
C PHE A 147 2.72 -12.06 22.43
N GLU A 148 3.80 -11.32 22.67
CA GLU A 148 4.96 -11.82 23.41
C GLU A 148 4.60 -12.38 24.80
N PRO A 149 3.75 -11.72 25.64
CA PRO A 149 3.40 -12.24 26.96
C PRO A 149 2.53 -13.49 26.92
N ILE A 150 1.85 -13.79 25.80
CA ILE A 150 0.86 -14.86 25.67
C ILE A 150 1.33 -16.03 24.80
N ASN A 151 2.52 -15.94 24.19
CA ASN A 151 3.06 -16.95 23.27
C ASN A 151 3.48 -18.26 23.98
N ASN A 152 3.59 -18.26 25.32
CA ASN A 152 4.02 -19.40 26.13
C ASN A 152 5.37 -20.01 25.70
N GLY A 153 6.30 -19.19 25.20
CA GLY A 153 7.60 -19.65 24.70
C GLY A 153 7.57 -20.24 23.29
N SER A 154 6.39 -20.25 22.63
CA SER A 154 6.27 -20.64 21.24
C SER A 154 6.95 -19.59 20.35
N LYS A 155 7.69 -20.03 19.34
CA LYS A 155 8.30 -19.14 18.37
C LYS A 155 7.26 -18.77 17.31
N ILE A 156 6.86 -17.51 17.30
CA ILE A 156 5.81 -16.96 16.43
C ILE A 156 6.42 -16.08 15.33
N TYR A 157 5.84 -16.17 14.13
CA TYR A 157 6.11 -15.29 12.99
C TYR A 157 4.81 -14.61 12.57
N LEU A 158 4.87 -13.29 12.38
CA LEU A 158 3.73 -12.47 12.01
C LEU A 158 3.90 -11.90 10.62
N PHE A 159 2.89 -12.12 9.78
CA PHE A 159 2.81 -11.57 8.43
C PHE A 159 1.47 -10.86 8.26
N ILE A 160 1.50 -9.54 8.08
CA ILE A 160 0.28 -8.78 7.78
C ILE A 160 0.04 -8.90 6.28
N ASP A 161 -0.98 -9.68 5.92
CA ASP A 161 -1.39 -9.88 4.52
C ASP A 161 -1.94 -8.58 3.94
N THR A 162 -2.74 -7.85 4.74
CA THR A 162 -3.35 -6.58 4.32
C THR A 162 -3.74 -5.75 5.53
N ILE A 163 -3.54 -4.43 5.46
CA ILE A 163 -4.23 -3.46 6.34
C ILE A 163 -5.42 -2.94 5.54
N GLY A 164 -6.63 -3.21 6.02
CA GLY A 164 -7.87 -2.90 5.31
C GLY A 164 -8.30 -1.46 5.50
N ARG A 165 -8.56 -1.06 6.75
CA ARG A 165 -9.03 0.26 7.14
C ARG A 165 -8.14 0.81 8.23
N VAL A 166 -7.79 2.10 8.12
CA VAL A 166 -7.07 2.87 9.12
C VAL A 166 -7.88 4.14 9.40
N ASP A 167 -8.46 4.21 10.59
CA ASP A 167 -9.24 5.35 11.08
C ASP A 167 -8.35 6.26 11.94
N LEU A 168 -7.23 6.72 11.36
CA LEU A 168 -6.25 7.59 12.00
C LEU A 168 -5.99 8.81 11.11
N GLU A 169 -5.96 10.00 11.73
CA GLU A 169 -5.66 11.25 11.03
C GLU A 169 -4.15 11.44 10.82
N GLU A 170 -3.34 10.96 11.76
CA GLU A 170 -1.88 11.04 11.74
C GLU A 170 -1.23 9.71 12.14
N ILE A 171 0.07 9.58 11.88
CA ILE A 171 0.83 8.39 12.28
C ILE A 171 0.98 8.43 13.81
N PRO A 172 0.50 7.40 14.54
CA PRO A 172 0.55 7.40 15.99
C PRO A 172 1.96 7.53 16.54
N THR A 173 2.07 8.22 17.68
CA THR A 173 3.30 8.21 18.48
C THR A 173 3.21 7.22 19.63
N ASP A 174 2.00 6.83 20.01
CA ASP A 174 1.69 5.79 20.98
C ASP A 174 0.97 4.63 20.28
N TYR A 175 1.49 3.40 20.43
CA TYR A 175 0.92 2.22 19.79
C TYR A 175 -0.48 1.86 20.28
N SER A 176 -0.88 2.32 21.48
CA SER A 176 -2.25 2.11 21.96
C SER A 176 -3.31 2.82 21.10
N GLU A 177 -2.93 3.82 20.30
CA GLU A 177 -3.83 4.48 19.35
C GLU A 177 -4.26 3.55 18.20
N PHE A 178 -3.59 2.41 17.99
CA PHE A 178 -4.04 1.42 17.01
C PHE A 178 -5.35 0.73 17.43
N ASP A 179 -5.68 0.73 18.72
CA ASP A 179 -6.85 0.05 19.26
C ASP A 179 -8.15 0.59 18.66
N GLY A 180 -8.89 -0.28 17.99
CA GLY A 180 -10.16 0.07 17.34
C GLY A 180 -10.03 0.88 16.05
N ASN A 181 -8.82 1.35 15.70
CA ASN A 181 -8.59 2.21 14.54
C ASN A 181 -7.98 1.46 13.35
N ILE A 182 -7.57 0.20 13.52
CA ILE A 182 -7.02 -0.62 12.44
C ILE A 182 -7.83 -1.90 12.24
N SER A 183 -8.13 -2.21 10.97
CA SER A 183 -8.55 -3.54 10.54
C SER A 183 -7.52 -4.17 9.63
N PHE A 184 -7.35 -5.49 9.73
CA PHE A 184 -6.24 -6.18 9.08
C PHE A 184 -6.53 -7.65 8.78
N ASN A 185 -5.68 -8.22 7.93
CA ASN A 185 -5.54 -9.65 7.73
C ASN A 185 -4.14 -10.06 8.20
N LEU A 186 -4.07 -11.05 9.06
CA LEU A 186 -2.82 -11.54 9.65
C LEU A 186 -2.67 -13.03 9.37
N THR A 187 -1.48 -13.43 8.98
CA THR A 187 -1.03 -14.82 9.05
C THR A 187 -0.05 -14.95 10.21
N LEU A 188 -0.44 -15.72 11.23
CA LEU A 188 0.36 -16.05 12.41
C LEU A 188 0.85 -17.49 12.26
N MET A 189 2.15 -17.64 12.05
CA MET A 189 2.79 -18.95 11.94
C MET A 189 3.52 -19.27 13.23
N VAL A 190 3.42 -20.51 13.68
CA VAL A 190 4.08 -21.01 14.87
C VAL A 190 4.98 -22.17 14.50
N ASP A 191 6.17 -22.18 15.07
CA ASP A 191 7.16 -23.23 14.90
C ASP A 191 6.74 -24.52 15.66
N GLY A 192 6.55 -25.62 14.92
CA GLY A 192 6.23 -26.94 15.48
C GLY A 192 7.29 -27.55 16.40
N ALA A 193 8.54 -27.08 16.35
CA ALA A 193 9.58 -27.44 17.32
C ALA A 193 9.30 -26.89 18.73
N THR A 194 8.47 -25.84 18.81
CA THR A 194 8.19 -25.10 20.06
C THR A 194 6.71 -25.12 20.47
N CYS A 195 5.84 -25.69 19.62
CA CYS A 195 4.41 -25.67 19.82
C CYS A 195 3.77 -26.96 19.28
N THR A 196 2.86 -27.53 20.04
CA THR A 196 2.05 -28.69 19.66
C THR A 196 0.69 -28.26 19.11
N GLU A 197 -0.04 -29.20 18.50
CA GLU A 197 -1.41 -28.94 18.01
C GLU A 197 -2.38 -28.51 19.14
N GLU A 198 -2.24 -29.06 20.35
CA GLU A 198 -3.04 -28.64 21.51
C GLU A 198 -2.68 -27.21 21.93
N GLN A 199 -1.38 -26.88 21.97
CA GLN A 199 -0.90 -25.56 22.37
C GLN A 199 -1.26 -24.46 21.38
N ILE A 200 -1.30 -24.74 20.06
CA ILE A 200 -1.70 -23.73 19.08
C ILE A 200 -3.18 -23.38 19.20
N ILE A 201 -4.05 -24.33 19.56
CA ILE A 201 -5.47 -24.06 19.83
C ILE A 201 -5.61 -23.13 21.05
N GLU A 202 -4.85 -23.37 22.12
CA GLU A 202 -4.83 -22.49 23.29
C GLU A 202 -4.27 -21.10 22.97
N LEU A 203 -3.19 -21.03 22.17
CA LEU A 203 -2.60 -19.79 21.70
C LEU A 203 -3.58 -18.98 20.84
N GLN A 204 -4.29 -19.65 19.92
CA GLN A 204 -5.31 -19.03 19.08
C GLN A 204 -6.37 -18.33 19.93
N ASN A 205 -6.88 -19.00 20.97
CA ASN A 205 -7.87 -18.40 21.86
C ASN A 205 -7.32 -17.17 22.60
N ARG A 206 -6.08 -17.24 23.10
CA ARG A 206 -5.43 -16.09 23.75
C ARG A 206 -5.24 -14.91 22.80
N VAL A 207 -4.67 -15.16 21.62
CA VAL A 207 -4.47 -14.14 20.59
C VAL A 207 -5.80 -13.51 20.19
N ALA A 208 -6.83 -14.32 19.93
CA ALA A 208 -8.15 -13.81 19.55
C ALA A 208 -8.78 -12.95 20.64
N ASN A 209 -8.69 -13.37 21.91
CA ASN A 209 -9.21 -12.59 23.04
C ASN A 209 -8.45 -11.28 23.22
N THR A 210 -7.12 -11.29 23.21
CA THR A 210 -6.29 -10.08 23.28
C THR A 210 -6.66 -9.10 22.18
N LEU A 211 -6.77 -9.55 20.93
CA LEU A 211 -7.16 -8.67 19.83
C LEU A 211 -8.57 -8.09 20.01
N ILE A 212 -9.53 -8.86 20.52
CA ILE A 212 -10.87 -8.37 20.83
C ILE A 212 -10.85 -7.31 21.94
N GLU A 213 -10.05 -7.51 22.99
CA GLU A 213 -9.88 -6.53 24.09
C GLU A 213 -9.35 -5.18 23.57
N HIS A 214 -8.41 -5.25 22.62
CA HIS A 214 -7.84 -4.11 21.91
C HIS A 214 -8.72 -3.60 20.74
N LYS A 215 -9.91 -4.18 20.55
CA LYS A 215 -10.86 -3.84 19.47
C LYS A 215 -10.25 -3.95 18.07
N LEU A 216 -9.26 -4.83 17.92
CA LEU A 216 -8.56 -5.12 16.68
C LEU A 216 -9.30 -6.24 15.95
N TYR A 217 -9.99 -5.87 14.87
CA TYR A 217 -10.85 -6.79 14.12
C TYR A 217 -10.29 -7.09 12.73
N GLY A 218 -10.50 -8.31 12.27
CA GLY A 218 -9.82 -8.78 11.08
C GLY A 218 -9.95 -10.28 10.84
N ARG A 219 -9.25 -10.76 9.81
CA ARG A 219 -9.06 -12.19 9.57
C ARG A 219 -7.68 -12.60 10.06
N ILE A 220 -7.61 -13.74 10.73
CA ILE A 220 -6.37 -14.32 11.19
C ILE A 220 -6.29 -15.74 10.66
N GLN A 221 -5.15 -16.08 10.08
CA GLN A 221 -4.81 -17.44 9.74
C GLN A 221 -3.76 -17.95 10.71
N PHE A 222 -4.11 -18.93 11.53
CA PHE A 222 -3.19 -19.64 12.39
C PHE A 222 -2.60 -20.83 11.64
N VAL A 223 -1.29 -21.03 11.76
CA VAL A 223 -0.57 -22.10 11.05
C VAL A 223 0.47 -22.69 12.00
N LEU A 224 0.42 -24.00 12.21
CA LEU A 224 1.49 -24.74 12.89
C LEU A 224 2.39 -25.35 11.83
N LEU A 225 3.60 -24.83 11.70
CA LEU A 225 4.58 -25.31 10.73
C LEU A 225 5.17 -26.66 11.18
N GLU A 226 5.61 -27.47 10.21
CA GLU A 226 6.43 -28.65 10.51
C GLU A 226 7.76 -28.25 11.16
N GLU A 227 8.32 -29.16 11.98
CA GLU A 227 9.63 -28.96 12.62
C GLU A 227 10.75 -28.76 11.57
N GLY A 228 11.59 -27.75 11.74
CA GLY A 228 12.70 -27.39 10.86
C GLY A 228 12.42 -26.34 9.76
N CYS A 229 11.18 -25.86 9.59
CA CYS A 229 10.77 -25.02 8.46
C CYS A 229 11.04 -23.49 8.62
N TYR A 230 12.28 -23.00 8.67
CA TYR A 230 12.51 -21.56 9.02
C TYR A 230 13.59 -20.76 8.29
N GLU A 231 14.63 -21.39 7.71
CA GLU A 231 15.77 -20.59 7.18
C GLU A 231 15.35 -19.60 6.08
N GLU A 232 14.25 -19.90 5.39
CA GLU A 232 13.73 -19.06 4.31
C GLU A 232 12.47 -18.29 4.68
N LEU A 233 11.92 -18.43 5.90
CA LEU A 233 10.60 -17.87 6.23
C LEU A 233 10.66 -16.34 6.43
N ASN A 234 10.04 -15.60 5.52
CA ASN A 234 9.96 -14.13 5.54
C ASN A 234 8.72 -13.63 4.78
N SER A 235 8.53 -12.31 4.72
CA SER A 235 7.36 -11.67 4.09
C SER A 235 7.18 -11.98 2.61
N TYR A 236 8.20 -12.48 1.92
CA TYR A 236 8.14 -12.86 0.50
C TYR A 236 7.93 -14.36 0.26
N THR A 237 8.22 -15.20 1.25
CA THR A 237 8.28 -16.66 1.10
C THR A 237 7.22 -17.39 1.90
N TYR A 238 6.63 -16.78 2.95
CA TYR A 238 5.68 -17.47 3.84
C TYR A 238 4.47 -18.07 3.10
N THR A 239 4.02 -17.44 2.02
CA THR A 239 2.92 -17.97 1.18
C THR A 239 3.30 -19.25 0.45
N GLN A 240 4.60 -19.48 0.17
CA GLN A 240 5.08 -20.72 -0.44
C GLN A 240 5.01 -21.88 0.55
N PHE A 241 5.26 -21.65 1.84
CA PHE A 241 5.07 -22.67 2.89
C PHE A 241 3.60 -23.11 2.96
N LEU A 242 2.66 -22.18 2.78
CA LEU A 242 1.24 -22.50 2.69
C LEU A 242 0.89 -23.30 1.43
N ALA A 243 1.49 -22.95 0.30
CA ALA A 243 1.25 -23.64 -0.98
C ALA A 243 1.81 -25.06 -0.97
N ASN A 244 2.97 -25.25 -0.36
CA ASN A 244 3.67 -26.55 -0.27
C ASN A 244 3.12 -27.46 0.84
N GLN A 245 2.19 -26.97 1.66
CA GLN A 245 1.61 -27.71 2.78
C GLN A 245 2.63 -28.09 3.86
N ASN A 246 3.62 -27.22 4.11
CA ASN A 246 4.63 -27.42 5.16
C ASN A 246 4.08 -27.08 6.56
N TYR A 247 2.92 -27.66 6.92
CA TYR A 247 2.23 -27.39 8.17
C TYR A 247 1.39 -28.59 8.61
N THR A 248 1.24 -28.78 9.92
CA THR A 248 0.40 -29.84 10.49
C THR A 248 -1.00 -29.34 10.87
N TYR A 249 -1.12 -28.05 11.15
CA TYR A 249 -2.40 -27.41 11.48
C TYR A 249 -2.55 -26.05 10.78
N ARG A 250 -3.77 -25.75 10.34
CA ARG A 250 -4.13 -24.48 9.72
C ARG A 250 -5.58 -24.16 9.98
N GLU A 251 -5.86 -23.00 10.55
CA GLU A 251 -7.23 -22.55 10.81
C GLU A 251 -7.38 -21.06 10.46
N ARG A 252 -8.54 -20.70 9.90
CA ARG A 252 -8.89 -19.30 9.62
C ARG A 252 -10.00 -18.84 10.55
N VAL A 253 -9.73 -17.72 11.18
CA VAL A 253 -10.58 -17.10 12.17
C VAL A 253 -10.91 -15.68 11.73
N TYR A 254 -12.14 -15.25 11.99
CA TYR A 254 -12.56 -13.86 11.83
C TYR A 254 -12.99 -13.30 13.16
N LEU A 255 -12.38 -12.17 13.49
CA LEU A 255 -12.65 -11.42 14.69
C LEU A 255 -13.58 -10.26 14.36
N SER A 256 -14.59 -10.07 15.20
CA SER A 256 -15.50 -8.95 15.14
C SER A 256 -15.93 -8.55 16.55
N SER A 257 -16.61 -7.41 16.67
CA SER A 257 -17.24 -6.99 17.93
C SER A 257 -18.27 -7.99 18.47
N LYS A 258 -18.71 -8.96 17.66
CA LYS A 258 -19.63 -10.04 18.05
C LYS A 258 -18.91 -11.32 18.51
N GLY A 259 -17.59 -11.29 18.59
CA GLY A 259 -16.75 -12.44 18.93
C GLY A 259 -16.12 -13.13 17.71
N ILE A 260 -15.72 -14.38 17.93
CA ILE A 260 -14.92 -15.21 17.03
C ILE A 260 -15.83 -16.00 16.07
N LYS A 261 -15.52 -16.01 14.77
CA LYS A 261 -16.10 -16.92 13.79
C LYS A 261 -15.02 -17.72 13.09
N ILE A 262 -15.18 -19.03 13.02
CA ILE A 262 -14.25 -19.94 12.35
C ILE A 262 -14.78 -20.21 10.92
N TYR A 263 -13.89 -20.22 9.93
CA TYR A 263 -14.21 -20.58 8.56
C TYR A 263 -13.46 -21.85 8.14
N GLU A 264 -14.17 -22.79 7.53
CA GLU A 264 -13.61 -23.96 6.82
C GLU A 264 -12.96 -23.54 5.48
#